data_AF-A0A538A8H9-F1
#
_entry.id   AF-A0A538A8H9-F1
#
_cell.length_a   1.000
_cell.length_b   1.000
_cell.length_c   1.000
_cell.angle_alpha   90.00
_cell.angle_beta   90.00
_cell.angle_gamma   90.00
#
_symmetry.space_group_name_H-M   'P 1'
#
loop_
_entity.id
_entity.type
_entity.pdbx_description
1 polymer ?
#
loop_
_entity_poly.entity_id
_entity_poly.type
_entity_poly.pdbx_seq_one_letter_code
_entity_poly.pdbx_strand_id
1 'polypeptide(L)'
;MRDFVVWNEPNLNGFWQPQFNELGKDIAAPTYVGLLARTYDGLKGVSARIRVLGGALAPRGADNPNAPRHTQSPTAFIRDMGLAYRASGRTKPIMDVFAIHPYLERSTIPPTQRHPLGTSIGIADYEKLVRLLGEAFDGTAQPGSKLPIAYTEFGIQSKIPPSVEAPYTNLQSPIGLDAVDEKTQADYYRQAFELAGCQPTVTGILIFHLLDEPDLNRWQSGPYYADGKPKSSLGAIKDAAEKAREGKLGSCP
;
A
#
# COMPACT_ATOMS: atom_id res chain seq x y z
N MET A 1 -6.98 -17.12 12.33
CA MET A 1 -6.51 -16.21 11.26
C MET A 1 -7.44 -16.34 10.07
N ARG A 2 -7.90 -15.25 9.46
CA ARG A 2 -8.87 -15.27 8.34
C ARG A 2 -8.36 -14.60 7.07
N ASP A 3 -7.47 -13.63 7.19
CA ASP A 3 -6.87 -12.91 6.08
C ASP A 3 -5.37 -13.21 6.01
N PHE A 4 -4.87 -13.47 4.81
CA PHE A 4 -3.46 -13.75 4.53
C PHE A 4 -2.98 -12.84 3.40
N VAL A 5 -2.04 -11.95 3.70
CA VAL A 5 -1.32 -11.16 2.69
C VAL A 5 -0.20 -12.03 2.14
N VAL A 6 -0.17 -12.23 0.82
CA VAL A 6 0.82 -13.09 0.16
C VAL A 6 1.96 -12.23 -0.36
N TRP A 7 3.10 -12.34 0.31
CA TRP A 7 4.31 -11.54 0.08
C TRP A 7 4.14 -10.05 0.46
N ASN A 8 5.21 -9.28 0.26
CA ASN A 8 5.27 -7.84 0.49
C ASN A 8 6.04 -7.16 -0.66
N GLU A 9 5.45 -6.15 -1.28
CA GLU A 9 6.08 -5.30 -2.32
C GLU A 9 6.87 -6.08 -3.39
N PRO A 10 6.25 -7.05 -4.08
CA PRO A 10 6.93 -7.87 -5.09
C PRO A 10 7.43 -7.06 -6.31
N ASN A 11 7.03 -5.79 -6.42
CA ASN A 11 7.51 -4.85 -7.44
C ASN A 11 8.80 -4.10 -7.04
N LEU A 12 9.41 -4.43 -5.89
CA LEU A 12 10.69 -3.89 -5.47
C LEU A 12 11.76 -4.99 -5.35
N ASN A 13 12.96 -4.76 -5.87
CA ASN A 13 14.09 -5.68 -5.72
C ASN A 13 14.55 -5.91 -4.28
N GLY A 14 14.15 -5.06 -3.32
CA GLY A 14 14.41 -5.31 -1.91
C GLY A 14 13.65 -6.53 -1.36
N PHE A 15 12.53 -6.88 -1.99
CA PHE A 15 11.64 -7.94 -1.52
C PHE A 15 11.47 -9.09 -2.53
N TRP A 16 11.58 -8.85 -3.83
CA TRP A 16 11.46 -9.92 -4.82
C TRP A 16 12.52 -9.79 -5.90
N GLN A 17 13.28 -10.85 -6.12
CA GLN A 17 14.31 -10.88 -7.16
C GLN A 17 14.26 -12.20 -7.93
N PRO A 18 14.66 -12.17 -9.20
CA PRO A 18 14.90 -10.97 -10.04
C PRO A 18 13.62 -10.22 -10.43
N GLN A 19 13.73 -8.92 -10.75
CA GLN A 19 12.63 -8.10 -11.29
C GLN A 19 12.53 -8.22 -12.81
N PHE A 20 13.67 -8.12 -13.49
CA PHE A 20 13.78 -8.22 -14.94
C PHE A 20 14.75 -9.35 -15.32
N ASN A 21 14.56 -9.96 -16.49
CA ASN A 21 15.54 -10.87 -17.07
C ASN A 21 16.67 -10.10 -17.80
N GLU A 22 17.62 -10.84 -18.40
CA GLU A 22 18.76 -10.27 -19.14
C GLU A 22 18.35 -9.40 -20.34
N LEU A 23 17.14 -9.57 -20.87
CA LEU A 23 16.57 -8.77 -21.96
C LEU A 23 15.75 -7.57 -21.46
N GLY A 24 15.74 -7.32 -20.14
CA GLY A 24 14.97 -6.24 -19.52
C GLY A 24 13.46 -6.50 -19.43
N LYS A 25 13.00 -7.74 -19.68
CA LYS A 25 11.60 -8.12 -19.57
C LYS A 25 11.22 -8.41 -18.12
N ASP A 26 10.03 -7.97 -17.69
CA ASP A 26 9.43 -8.36 -16.40
C ASP A 26 9.37 -9.89 -16.25
N ILE A 27 9.92 -10.37 -15.14
CA ILE A 27 9.74 -11.73 -14.65
C ILE A 27 9.22 -11.79 -13.20
N ALA A 28 9.14 -10.67 -12.48
CA ALA A 28 8.58 -10.62 -11.14
C ALA A 28 7.06 -10.77 -11.15
N ALA A 29 6.31 -10.02 -11.96
CA ALA A 29 4.85 -10.13 -11.95
C ALA A 29 4.35 -11.52 -12.36
N PRO A 30 4.87 -12.17 -13.42
CA PRO A 30 4.45 -13.53 -13.78
C PRO A 30 4.79 -14.58 -12.73
N THR A 31 5.97 -14.49 -12.09
CA THR A 31 6.37 -15.45 -11.05
C THR A 31 5.56 -15.24 -9.77
N TYR A 32 5.25 -13.98 -9.43
CA TYR A 32 4.37 -13.64 -8.32
C TYR A 32 2.92 -14.12 -8.54
N VAL A 33 2.38 -13.99 -9.75
CA VAL A 33 1.07 -14.59 -10.11
C VAL A 33 1.08 -16.11 -9.91
N GLY A 34 2.17 -16.78 -10.28
CA GLY A 34 2.35 -18.21 -10.02
C GLY A 34 2.35 -18.56 -8.53
N LEU A 35 2.98 -17.73 -7.69
CA LEU A 35 2.92 -17.87 -6.23
C LEU A 35 1.48 -17.68 -5.72
N LEU A 36 0.81 -16.60 -6.12
CA LEU A 36 -0.57 -16.32 -5.72
C LEU A 36 -1.50 -17.46 -6.08
N ALA A 37 -1.43 -18.00 -7.30
CA ALA A 37 -2.28 -19.11 -7.73
C ALA A 37 -2.13 -20.35 -6.83
N ARG A 38 -0.89 -20.74 -6.53
CA ARG A 38 -0.62 -21.89 -5.65
C ARG A 38 -1.08 -21.65 -4.21
N THR A 39 -0.79 -20.47 -3.67
CA THR A 39 -1.19 -20.09 -2.32
C THR A 39 -2.71 -19.99 -2.19
N TYR A 40 -3.39 -19.43 -3.20
CA TYR A 40 -4.85 -19.35 -3.26
C TYR A 40 -5.48 -20.74 -3.22
N ASP A 41 -5.05 -21.65 -4.10
CA ASP A 41 -5.59 -23.01 -4.12
C ASP A 41 -5.33 -23.76 -2.80
N GLY A 42 -4.14 -23.62 -2.23
CA GLY A 42 -3.79 -24.22 -0.94
C GLY A 42 -4.66 -23.72 0.21
N LEU A 43 -4.78 -22.40 0.37
CA LEU A 43 -5.57 -21.79 1.45
C LEU A 43 -7.06 -22.06 1.28
N LYS A 44 -7.59 -22.04 0.05
CA LYS A 44 -9.00 -22.37 -0.21
C LYS A 44 -9.30 -23.85 -0.01
N GLY A 45 -8.31 -24.74 -0.20
CA GLY A 45 -8.41 -26.15 0.16
C GLY A 45 -8.54 -26.38 1.67
N VAL A 46 -7.95 -25.51 2.50
CA VAL A 46 -8.13 -25.53 3.95
C VAL A 46 -9.51 -24.98 4.35
N SER A 47 -9.88 -23.82 3.82
CA SER A 47 -11.19 -23.22 4.06
C SER A 47 -11.54 -22.16 3.02
N ALA A 48 -12.72 -22.28 2.41
CA ALA A 48 -13.26 -21.26 1.51
C ALA A 48 -13.46 -19.88 2.18
N ARG A 49 -13.50 -19.82 3.52
CA ARG A 49 -13.64 -18.57 4.29
C ARG A 49 -12.34 -17.80 4.46
N ILE A 50 -11.19 -18.42 4.18
CA ILE A 50 -9.89 -17.72 4.21
C ILE A 50 -9.88 -16.71 3.06
N ARG A 51 -9.48 -15.48 3.35
CA ARG A 51 -9.28 -14.41 2.37
C ARG A 51 -7.81 -14.28 2.04
N VAL A 52 -7.51 -14.24 0.74
CA VAL A 52 -6.17 -14.07 0.20
C VAL A 52 -6.03 -12.66 -0.34
N LEU A 53 -5.13 -11.87 0.26
CA LEU A 53 -4.76 -10.54 -0.18
C LEU A 53 -3.50 -10.68 -1.07
N GLY A 54 -3.61 -10.28 -2.33
CA GLY A 54 -2.51 -10.31 -3.30
C GLY A 54 -2.15 -8.91 -3.80
N GLY A 55 -0.97 -8.76 -4.38
CA GLY A 55 -0.37 -7.46 -4.68
C GLY A 55 0.58 -7.05 -3.57
N ALA A 56 0.06 -6.36 -2.55
CA ALA A 56 0.83 -5.65 -1.53
C ALA A 56 1.90 -4.75 -2.17
N LEU A 57 1.55 -4.09 -3.28
CA LEU A 57 2.51 -3.36 -4.11
C LEU A 57 2.98 -2.08 -3.43
N ALA A 58 4.25 -1.75 -3.63
CA ALA A 58 4.76 -0.42 -3.36
C ALA A 58 4.13 0.59 -4.35
N PRO A 59 4.00 1.88 -3.98
CA PRO A 59 3.20 2.84 -4.74
C PRO A 59 3.90 3.36 -6.00
N ARG A 60 5.18 3.03 -6.20
CA ARG A 60 6.04 3.60 -7.24
C ARG A 60 7.22 2.68 -7.57
N GLY A 61 7.76 2.85 -8.77
CA GLY A 61 8.95 2.15 -9.27
C GLY A 61 9.46 2.81 -10.54
N ALA A 62 10.68 2.46 -10.93
CA ALA A 62 11.40 3.13 -12.01
C ALA A 62 11.12 2.57 -13.41
N ASP A 63 10.58 1.35 -13.51
CA ASP A 63 10.35 0.63 -14.78
C ASP A 63 11.60 0.60 -15.69
N ASN A 64 12.78 0.58 -15.06
CA ASN A 64 14.05 0.66 -15.77
C ASN A 64 14.94 -0.52 -15.37
N PRO A 65 15.15 -1.50 -16.27
CA PRO A 65 15.99 -2.67 -15.99
C PRO A 65 17.49 -2.34 -15.87
N ASN A 66 17.91 -1.13 -16.28
CA ASN A 66 19.29 -0.67 -16.17
C ASN A 66 19.52 0.23 -14.95
N ALA A 67 18.49 0.52 -14.15
CA ALA A 67 18.63 1.36 -12.97
C ALA A 67 19.36 0.61 -11.85
N PRO A 68 20.15 1.29 -10.98
CA PRO A 68 20.80 0.64 -9.84
C PRO A 68 19.83 -0.08 -8.88
N ARG A 69 18.57 0.38 -8.85
CA ARG A 69 17.48 -0.28 -8.14
C ARG A 69 16.44 -0.75 -9.14
N HIS A 70 16.37 -2.07 -9.32
CA HIS A 70 15.35 -2.67 -10.17
C HIS A 70 14.00 -2.60 -9.44
N THR A 71 13.09 -1.79 -9.94
CA THR A 71 11.76 -1.60 -9.37
C THR A 71 10.77 -1.40 -10.50
N GLN A 72 9.54 -1.85 -10.29
CA GLN A 72 8.46 -1.69 -11.24
C GLN A 72 7.37 -0.82 -10.65
N SER A 73 6.83 0.09 -11.44
CA SER A 73 5.68 0.87 -11.02
C SER A 73 4.47 -0.05 -10.80
N PRO A 74 3.57 0.28 -9.86
CA PRO A 74 2.36 -0.52 -9.65
C PRO A 74 1.51 -0.56 -10.93
N THR A 75 1.53 0.47 -11.77
CA THR A 75 0.79 0.45 -13.05
C THR A 75 1.30 -0.60 -14.03
N ALA A 76 2.62 -0.73 -14.20
CA ALA A 76 3.22 -1.76 -15.05
C ALA A 76 3.00 -3.15 -14.44
N PHE A 77 3.28 -3.29 -13.14
CA PHE A 77 3.17 -4.57 -12.44
C PHE A 77 1.74 -5.13 -12.48
N ILE A 78 0.70 -4.31 -12.26
CA ILE A 78 -0.71 -4.76 -12.35
C ILE A 78 -1.04 -5.24 -13.77
N ARG A 79 -0.57 -4.53 -14.80
CA ARG A 79 -0.79 -4.93 -16.20
C ARG A 79 -0.14 -6.29 -16.48
N ASP A 80 1.10 -6.47 -16.04
CA ASP A 80 1.85 -7.70 -16.26
C ASP A 80 1.31 -8.88 -15.42
N MET A 81 0.76 -8.62 -14.23
CA MET A 81 -0.04 -9.60 -13.48
C MET A 81 -1.26 -10.06 -14.29
N GLY A 82 -2.00 -9.13 -14.90
CA GLY A 82 -3.16 -9.43 -15.76
C GLY A 82 -2.79 -10.29 -16.97
N LEU A 83 -1.70 -9.92 -17.67
CA LEU A 83 -1.17 -10.69 -18.79
C LEU A 83 -0.77 -12.11 -18.38
N ALA A 84 -0.04 -12.25 -17.27
CA ALA A 84 0.37 -13.55 -16.74
C ALA A 84 -0.83 -14.41 -16.32
N TYR A 85 -1.81 -13.82 -15.65
CA TYR A 85 -3.04 -14.51 -15.27
C TYR A 85 -3.78 -15.03 -16.50
N ARG A 86 -3.97 -14.21 -17.54
CA ARG A 86 -4.65 -14.63 -18.79
C ARG A 86 -3.87 -15.73 -19.51
N ALA A 87 -2.54 -15.58 -19.61
CA ALA A 87 -1.68 -16.57 -20.25
C ALA A 87 -1.69 -17.92 -19.53
N SER A 88 -1.96 -17.94 -18.22
CA SER A 88 -2.06 -19.19 -17.45
C SER A 88 -3.29 -20.05 -17.79
N GLY A 89 -4.30 -19.49 -18.48
CA GLY A 89 -5.57 -20.18 -18.76
C GLY A 89 -6.40 -20.49 -17.51
N ARG A 90 -6.05 -19.90 -16.35
CA ARG A 90 -6.66 -20.20 -15.06
C ARG A 90 -8.12 -19.72 -15.01
N THR A 91 -9.00 -20.61 -14.58
CA THR A 91 -10.45 -20.39 -14.43
C THR A 91 -10.88 -20.13 -12.98
N LYS A 92 -9.92 -19.82 -12.10
CA LYS A 92 -10.14 -19.52 -10.67
C LYS A 92 -9.40 -18.23 -10.30
N PRO A 93 -9.90 -17.44 -9.34
CA PRO A 93 -9.15 -16.30 -8.81
C PRO A 93 -7.75 -16.70 -8.29
N ILE A 94 -6.88 -15.71 -8.19
CA ILE A 94 -5.57 -15.75 -7.52
C ILE A 94 -5.55 -14.93 -6.22
N MET A 95 -6.56 -14.10 -5.99
CA MET A 95 -6.74 -13.31 -4.77
C MET A 95 -8.22 -12.96 -4.58
N ASP A 96 -8.63 -12.75 -3.33
CA ASP A 96 -9.96 -12.23 -2.99
C ASP A 96 -9.95 -10.70 -2.85
N VAL A 97 -8.76 -10.11 -2.64
CA VAL A 97 -8.57 -8.69 -2.37
C VAL A 97 -7.24 -8.26 -2.96
N PHE A 98 -7.21 -7.10 -3.60
CA PHE A 98 -5.97 -6.45 -4.01
C PHE A 98 -5.43 -5.57 -2.88
N ALA A 99 -4.22 -5.86 -2.44
CA ALA A 99 -3.49 -5.07 -1.45
C ALA A 99 -2.51 -4.12 -2.14
N ILE A 100 -2.36 -2.90 -1.61
CA ILE A 100 -1.37 -1.92 -2.05
C ILE A 100 -0.97 -1.02 -0.87
N HIS A 101 0.24 -0.46 -0.92
CA HIS A 101 0.77 0.49 0.06
C HIS A 101 0.80 1.90 -0.55
N PRO A 102 -0.32 2.65 -0.53
CA PRO A 102 -0.44 3.90 -1.27
C PRO A 102 0.25 5.08 -0.56
N TYR A 103 1.53 4.92 -0.19
CA TYR A 103 2.32 6.00 0.38
C TYR A 103 2.48 7.17 -0.59
N LEU A 104 2.62 8.36 -0.02
CA LEU A 104 2.91 9.58 -0.75
C LEU A 104 4.41 9.67 -1.07
N GLU A 105 4.79 10.47 -2.05
CA GLU A 105 6.20 10.70 -2.39
C GLU A 105 6.95 11.33 -1.20
N ARG A 106 6.25 12.16 -0.42
CA ARG A 106 6.73 12.83 0.79
C ARG A 106 5.57 13.07 1.76
N SER A 107 5.85 13.08 3.06
CA SER A 107 4.88 13.38 4.12
C SER A 107 4.39 14.83 4.10
N THR A 108 5.08 15.74 3.40
CA THR A 108 4.64 17.13 3.16
C THR A 108 3.59 17.28 2.06
N ILE A 109 3.31 16.22 1.30
CA ILE A 109 2.29 16.21 0.25
C ILE A 109 0.97 15.73 0.89
N PRO A 110 -0.18 16.35 0.59
CA PRO A 110 -1.45 15.90 1.15
C PRO A 110 -1.93 14.59 0.51
N PRO A 111 -2.67 13.75 1.25
CA PRO A 111 -3.28 12.51 0.74
C PRO A 111 -4.18 12.71 -0.49
N THR A 112 -4.71 13.92 -0.69
CA THR A 112 -5.57 14.30 -1.81
C THR A 112 -4.81 14.54 -3.12
N GLN A 113 -3.48 14.54 -3.11
CA GLN A 113 -2.67 14.69 -4.31
C GLN A 113 -2.87 13.49 -5.25
N ARG A 114 -3.24 13.78 -6.51
CA ARG A 114 -3.45 12.79 -7.57
C ARG A 114 -2.27 12.73 -8.55
N HIS A 115 -2.14 11.59 -9.22
CA HIS A 115 -1.11 11.27 -10.22
C HIS A 115 -1.72 10.80 -11.55
N PRO A 116 -2.50 11.66 -12.24
CA PRO A 116 -3.24 11.26 -13.45
C PRO A 116 -2.32 10.85 -14.62
N LEU A 117 -1.13 11.45 -14.70
CA LEU A 117 -0.17 11.24 -15.81
C LEU A 117 1.04 10.38 -15.43
N GLY A 118 1.26 10.14 -14.14
CA GLY A 118 2.41 9.35 -13.66
C GLY A 118 2.14 7.86 -13.61
N THR A 119 3.13 7.09 -13.13
CA THR A 119 2.99 5.65 -12.86
C THR A 119 2.86 5.34 -11.36
N SER A 120 2.88 6.37 -10.50
CA SER A 120 2.54 6.23 -9.08
C SER A 120 1.05 5.91 -8.88
N ILE A 121 0.73 5.21 -7.80
CA ILE A 121 -0.63 5.08 -7.27
C ILE A 121 -0.61 5.47 -5.79
N GLY A 122 -1.11 6.68 -5.51
CA GLY A 122 -1.39 7.14 -4.14
C GLY A 122 -2.85 6.90 -3.76
N ILE A 123 -3.21 7.27 -2.53
CA ILE A 123 -4.55 6.99 -1.98
C ILE A 123 -5.67 7.74 -2.71
N ALA A 124 -5.38 8.91 -3.30
CA ALA A 124 -6.34 9.65 -4.13
C ALA A 124 -6.45 9.13 -5.58
N ASP A 125 -5.64 8.15 -5.99
CA ASP A 125 -5.62 7.61 -7.36
C ASP A 125 -6.57 6.41 -7.55
N TYR A 126 -7.61 6.30 -6.73
CA TYR A 126 -8.54 5.16 -6.72
C TYR A 126 -9.13 4.84 -8.11
N GLU A 127 -9.63 5.83 -8.85
CA GLU A 127 -10.22 5.61 -10.17
C GLU A 127 -9.22 5.00 -11.16
N LYS A 128 -7.96 5.45 -11.09
CA LYS A 128 -6.86 4.91 -11.88
C LYS A 128 -6.56 3.46 -11.48
N LEU A 129 -6.52 3.17 -10.18
CA LEU A 129 -6.29 1.81 -9.68
C LEU A 129 -7.41 0.86 -10.12
N VAL A 130 -8.67 1.23 -9.96
CA VAL A 130 -9.83 0.41 -10.39
C VAL A 130 -9.81 0.16 -11.89
N ARG A 131 -9.50 1.18 -12.69
CA ARG A 131 -9.35 1.02 -14.15
C ARG A 131 -8.25 0.02 -14.50
N LEU A 132 -7.08 0.10 -13.86
CA LEU A 132 -5.97 -0.83 -14.09
C LEU A 132 -6.33 -2.27 -13.71
N LEU A 133 -7.03 -2.47 -12.58
CA LEU A 133 -7.51 -3.79 -12.18
C LEU A 133 -8.56 -4.33 -13.17
N GLY A 134 -9.43 -3.46 -13.68
CA GLY A 134 -10.38 -3.79 -14.75
C GLY A 134 -9.68 -4.24 -16.03
N GLU A 135 -8.73 -3.44 -16.53
CA GLU A 135 -7.91 -3.80 -17.69
C GLU A 135 -7.19 -5.14 -17.49
N ALA A 136 -6.60 -5.35 -16.32
CA ALA A 136 -5.86 -6.56 -16.00
C ALA A 136 -6.74 -7.82 -15.98
N PHE A 137 -7.91 -7.75 -15.32
CA PHE A 137 -8.64 -8.96 -14.93
C PHE A 137 -10.11 -9.05 -15.39
N ASP A 138 -10.75 -7.98 -15.87
CA ASP A 138 -12.14 -8.07 -16.34
C ASP A 138 -12.27 -9.03 -17.53
N GLY A 139 -13.39 -9.76 -17.57
CA GLY A 139 -13.60 -10.86 -18.51
C GLY A 139 -12.85 -12.16 -18.14
N THR A 140 -12.25 -12.23 -16.95
CA THR A 140 -11.62 -13.46 -16.41
C THR A 140 -12.31 -13.93 -15.14
N ALA A 141 -11.84 -15.03 -14.55
CA ALA A 141 -12.35 -15.50 -13.25
C ALA A 141 -11.83 -14.69 -12.05
N GLN A 142 -10.80 -13.85 -12.21
CA GLN A 142 -10.42 -12.85 -11.22
C GLN A 142 -11.30 -11.59 -11.43
N PRO A 143 -12.11 -11.16 -10.45
CA PRO A 143 -12.96 -9.98 -10.63
C PRO A 143 -12.08 -8.73 -10.63
N GLY A 144 -11.92 -8.04 -11.77
CA GLY A 144 -11.00 -6.90 -11.92
C GLY A 144 -11.52 -5.61 -11.32
N SER A 145 -12.37 -4.87 -12.03
CA SER A 145 -12.95 -3.59 -11.58
C SER A 145 -13.81 -3.73 -10.32
N LYS A 146 -14.25 -4.95 -10.00
CA LYS A 146 -15.03 -5.30 -8.80
C LYS A 146 -14.19 -5.88 -7.67
N LEU A 147 -12.87 -5.98 -7.83
CA LEU A 147 -11.99 -6.54 -6.79
C LEU A 147 -12.06 -5.67 -5.53
N PRO A 148 -12.31 -6.24 -4.35
CA PRO A 148 -12.07 -5.54 -3.10
C PRO A 148 -10.61 -5.07 -3.02
N ILE A 149 -10.40 -3.87 -2.50
CA ILE A 149 -9.09 -3.26 -2.31
C ILE A 149 -8.82 -3.11 -0.81
N ALA A 150 -7.58 -3.31 -0.40
CA ALA A 150 -7.11 -3.00 0.94
C ALA A 150 -5.83 -2.16 0.85
N TYR A 151 -5.80 -1.05 1.58
CA TYR A 151 -4.57 -0.28 1.78
C TYR A 151 -3.85 -0.86 2.98
N THR A 152 -2.89 -1.75 2.74
CA THR A 152 -2.26 -2.56 3.79
C THR A 152 -1.13 -1.84 4.51
N GLU A 153 -0.67 -0.71 3.98
CA GLU A 153 0.22 0.22 4.68
C GLU A 153 -0.02 1.65 4.21
N PHE A 154 -0.14 2.58 5.16
CA PHE A 154 -0.18 4.01 4.90
C PHE A 154 0.38 4.78 6.10
N GLY A 155 1.22 5.79 5.87
CA GLY A 155 1.81 6.54 6.97
C GLY A 155 2.21 7.96 6.59
N ILE A 156 2.26 8.82 7.60
CA ILE A 156 2.72 10.21 7.50
C ILE A 156 3.77 10.44 8.58
N GLN A 157 5.01 10.72 8.19
CA GLN A 157 6.10 10.97 9.13
C GLN A 157 5.86 12.28 9.89
N SER A 158 6.05 12.26 11.22
CA SER A 158 6.00 13.47 12.04
C SER A 158 7.35 13.80 12.65
N LYS A 159 7.59 15.09 12.90
CA LYS A 159 8.77 15.57 13.61
C LYS A 159 8.80 15.02 15.03
N ILE A 160 10.00 14.71 15.52
CA ILE A 160 10.24 14.29 16.89
C ILE A 160 10.63 15.52 17.73
N PRO A 161 9.89 15.88 18.79
CA PRO A 161 10.29 16.98 19.66
C PRO A 161 11.46 16.59 20.58
N PRO A 162 12.34 17.55 20.97
CA PRO A 162 13.49 17.25 21.83
C PRO A 162 13.15 16.58 23.16
N SER A 163 11.94 16.81 23.68
CA SER A 163 11.46 16.23 24.95
C SER A 163 11.25 14.71 24.92
N VAL A 164 11.17 14.10 23.74
CA VAL A 164 10.97 12.66 23.54
C VAL A 164 12.00 12.06 22.58
N GLU A 165 13.08 12.78 22.29
CA GLU A 165 14.11 12.40 21.30
C GLU A 165 15.07 11.31 21.82
N ALA A 166 15.19 11.13 23.13
CA ALA A 166 16.14 10.20 23.76
C ALA A 166 16.16 8.75 23.22
N PRO A 167 15.03 8.08 22.87
CA PRO A 167 15.07 6.73 22.30
C PRO A 167 15.41 6.70 20.80
N TYR A 168 15.55 7.86 20.15
CA TYR A 168 15.77 7.95 18.72
C TYR A 168 17.25 8.00 18.34
N THR A 169 17.55 7.53 17.14
CA THR A 169 18.89 7.43 16.54
C THR A 169 18.85 7.96 15.12
N ASN A 170 20.03 8.29 14.57
CA ASN A 170 20.17 8.84 13.22
C ASN A 170 19.38 10.14 12.99
N LEU A 171 19.39 11.02 14.00
CA LEU A 171 18.61 12.26 14.07
C LEU A 171 18.85 13.25 12.91
N GLN A 172 19.95 13.07 12.17
CA GLN A 172 20.32 13.86 10.99
C GLN A 172 19.96 13.17 9.67
N SER A 173 19.20 12.07 9.71
CA SER A 173 18.81 11.30 8.54
C SER A 173 18.08 12.17 7.51
N PRO A 174 18.48 12.13 6.23
CA PRO A 174 17.76 12.84 5.18
C PRO A 174 16.34 12.28 4.94
N ILE A 175 16.06 11.05 5.37
CA ILE A 175 14.75 10.40 5.21
C ILE A 175 13.69 11.10 6.08
N GLY A 176 14.07 11.60 7.26
CA GLY A 176 13.18 12.34 8.15
C GLY A 176 12.96 13.81 7.77
N LEU A 177 13.62 14.32 6.71
CA LEU A 177 13.53 15.75 6.34
C LEU A 177 12.15 16.16 5.83
N ASP A 178 11.33 15.21 5.38
CA ASP A 178 9.97 15.48 4.93
C ASP A 178 8.92 15.37 6.05
N ALA A 179 9.34 15.11 7.30
CA ALA A 179 8.45 14.95 8.41
C ALA A 179 7.65 16.24 8.70
N VAL A 180 6.35 16.09 8.94
CA VAL A 180 5.43 17.19 9.21
C VAL A 180 5.22 17.40 10.72
N ASP A 181 4.56 18.49 11.10
CA ASP A 181 4.09 18.60 12.48
C ASP A 181 2.93 17.63 12.76
N GLU A 182 2.68 17.35 14.04
CA GLU A 182 1.65 16.40 14.46
C GLU A 182 0.23 16.84 14.11
N LYS A 183 -0.01 18.15 13.97
CA LYS A 183 -1.31 18.66 13.53
C LYS A 183 -1.56 18.26 12.06
N THR A 184 -0.56 18.43 11.20
CA THR A 184 -0.61 18.03 9.80
C THR A 184 -0.71 16.50 9.68
N GLN A 185 0.02 15.76 10.52
CA GLN A 185 -0.11 14.31 10.60
C GLN A 185 -1.56 13.88 10.90
N ALA A 186 -2.19 14.50 11.90
CA ALA A 186 -3.60 14.26 12.23
C ALA A 186 -4.53 14.60 11.06
N ASP A 187 -4.34 15.76 10.44
CA ASP A 187 -5.15 16.22 9.30
C ASP A 187 -5.03 15.27 8.09
N TYR A 188 -3.84 14.73 7.84
CA TYR A 188 -3.59 13.82 6.72
C TYR A 188 -4.12 12.42 6.99
N TYR A 189 -4.00 11.88 8.19
CA TYR A 189 -4.67 10.60 8.51
C TYR A 189 -6.19 10.72 8.41
N ARG A 190 -6.78 11.83 8.87
CA ARG A 190 -8.22 12.09 8.68
C ARG A 190 -8.60 12.08 7.20
N GLN A 191 -7.87 12.81 6.36
CA GLN A 191 -8.11 12.83 4.90
C GLN A 191 -7.96 11.45 4.27
N ALA A 192 -6.97 10.67 4.69
CA ALA A 192 -6.77 9.31 4.19
C ALA A 192 -7.95 8.39 4.54
N PHE A 193 -8.48 8.49 5.77
CA PHE A 193 -9.68 7.75 6.16
C PHE A 193 -10.93 8.21 5.39
N GLU A 194 -11.11 9.52 5.19
CA GLU A 194 -12.20 10.08 4.36
C GLU A 194 -12.14 9.57 2.93
N LEU A 195 -10.97 9.62 2.29
CA LEU A 195 -10.76 9.08 0.94
C LEU A 195 -11.09 7.59 0.89
N ALA A 196 -10.51 6.78 1.78
CA ALA A 196 -10.74 5.34 1.80
C ALA A 196 -12.23 4.99 2.04
N GLY A 197 -12.91 5.71 2.93
CA GLY A 197 -14.33 5.52 3.22
C GLY A 197 -15.26 5.86 2.04
N CYS A 198 -14.80 6.71 1.12
CA CYS A 198 -15.55 7.13 -0.06
C CYS A 198 -15.28 6.27 -1.31
N GLN A 199 -14.38 5.29 -1.23
CA GLN A 199 -13.94 4.48 -2.35
C GLN A 199 -14.69 3.13 -2.37
N PRO A 200 -15.62 2.91 -3.33
CA PRO A 200 -16.62 1.83 -3.23
C PRO A 200 -16.09 0.40 -3.03
N THR A 201 -14.93 0.06 -3.57
CA THR A 201 -14.35 -1.29 -3.41
C THR A 201 -13.29 -1.37 -2.32
N VAL A 202 -12.95 -0.27 -1.66
CA VAL A 202 -11.98 -0.28 -0.55
C VAL A 202 -12.64 -0.83 0.70
N THR A 203 -11.99 -1.83 1.28
CA THR A 203 -12.49 -2.59 2.45
C THR A 203 -11.75 -2.29 3.73
N GLY A 204 -10.63 -1.57 3.65
CA GLY A 204 -9.86 -1.18 4.82
C GLY A 204 -8.58 -0.45 4.47
N ILE A 205 -8.09 0.28 5.46
CA ILE A 205 -6.79 0.95 5.48
C ILE A 205 -6.10 0.63 6.79
N LEU A 206 -4.84 0.24 6.71
CA LEU A 206 -3.97 -0.03 7.84
C LEU A 206 -2.93 1.09 7.92
N ILE A 207 -2.88 1.78 9.05
CA ILE A 207 -1.85 2.78 9.28
C ILE A 207 -0.56 2.09 9.73
N PHE A 208 0.56 2.53 9.19
CA PHE A 208 1.89 2.02 9.45
C PHE A 208 2.72 3.21 9.95
N HIS A 209 3.17 3.26 11.21
CA HIS A 209 3.11 2.26 12.27
C HIS A 209 2.15 2.61 13.41
N LEU A 210 2.08 1.75 14.44
CA LEU A 210 1.49 2.09 15.73
C LEU A 210 2.45 2.92 16.59
N LEU A 211 3.70 2.48 16.72
CA LEU A 211 4.78 3.23 17.36
C LEU A 211 5.76 3.70 16.30
N ASP A 212 6.37 4.85 16.50
CA ASP A 212 7.51 5.26 15.70
C ASP A 212 8.64 4.23 15.78
N GLU A 213 9.36 4.07 14.67
CA GLU A 213 10.65 3.41 14.72
C GLU A 213 11.69 4.35 15.36
N PRO A 214 12.53 3.85 16.28
CA PRO A 214 13.57 4.66 16.92
C PRO A 214 14.69 5.06 15.94
N ASP A 215 14.79 4.44 14.77
CA ASP A 215 15.78 4.79 13.74
C ASP A 215 15.17 5.75 12.71
N LEU A 216 15.67 7.00 12.61
CA LEU A 216 15.21 7.99 11.63
C LEU A 216 15.67 7.68 10.18
N ASN A 217 16.42 6.61 9.95
CA ASN A 217 16.54 6.03 8.61
C ASN A 217 15.30 5.22 8.20
N ARG A 218 14.31 5.11 9.09
CA ARG A 218 13.07 4.38 8.88
C ARG A 218 11.85 5.30 9.10
N TRP A 219 10.77 4.81 9.72
CA TRP A 219 9.48 5.52 9.75
C TRP A 219 9.07 6.07 11.12
N GLN A 220 8.82 7.38 11.17
CA GLN A 220 8.27 8.09 12.35
C GLN A 220 6.80 8.48 12.15
N SER A 221 5.98 7.52 11.71
CA SER A 221 4.56 7.72 11.38
C SER A 221 3.57 7.29 12.46
N GLY A 222 4.04 6.68 13.55
CA GLY A 222 3.16 6.19 14.60
C GLY A 222 2.36 7.30 15.26
N PRO A 223 1.11 7.07 15.70
CA PRO A 223 0.43 7.97 16.62
C PRO A 223 1.04 7.94 18.05
N TYR A 224 1.99 7.03 18.31
CA TYR A 224 2.82 7.00 19.50
C TYR A 224 4.29 7.20 19.13
N TYR A 225 5.04 7.89 19.98
CA TYR A 225 6.50 7.94 19.87
C TYR A 225 7.14 6.57 20.19
N ALA A 226 8.45 6.45 19.98
CA ALA A 226 9.20 5.22 20.21
C ALA A 226 9.21 4.78 21.69
N ASP A 227 9.01 5.70 22.64
CA ASP A 227 8.87 5.40 24.08
C ASP A 227 7.42 5.04 24.49
N GLY A 228 6.49 4.97 23.53
CA GLY A 228 5.09 4.65 23.75
C GLY A 228 4.25 5.82 24.27
N LYS A 229 4.81 7.03 24.44
CA LYS A 229 4.01 8.21 24.74
C LYS A 229 3.13 8.57 23.54
N PRO A 230 1.86 8.97 23.77
CA PRO A 230 0.98 9.37 22.68
C PRO A 230 1.44 10.72 22.08
N LYS A 231 1.37 10.83 20.76
CA LYS A 231 1.47 12.11 20.06
C LYS A 231 0.19 12.92 20.25
N SER A 232 0.27 14.24 20.08
CA SER A 232 -0.91 15.10 20.04
C SER A 232 -1.87 14.74 18.90
N SER A 233 -1.38 14.08 17.85
CA SER A 233 -2.17 13.57 16.73
C SER A 233 -3.07 12.37 17.06
N LEU A 234 -2.75 11.59 18.12
CA LEU A 234 -3.44 10.34 18.45
C LEU A 234 -4.96 10.52 18.58
N GLY A 235 -5.40 11.57 19.28
CA GLY A 235 -6.82 11.80 19.52
C GLY A 235 -7.63 11.98 18.22
N ALA A 236 -7.11 12.80 17.30
CA ALA A 236 -7.73 13.05 16.01
C ALA A 236 -7.67 11.83 15.08
N ILE A 237 -6.55 11.10 15.06
CA ILE A 237 -6.40 9.85 14.31
C ILE A 237 -7.42 8.81 14.78
N LYS A 238 -7.56 8.64 16.11
CA LYS A 238 -8.51 7.72 16.71
C LYS A 238 -9.95 8.09 16.37
N ASP A 239 -10.34 9.34 16.57
CA ASP A 239 -11.70 9.83 16.25
C ASP A 239 -12.04 9.60 14.77
N ALA A 240 -11.12 9.92 13.86
CA ALA A 240 -11.33 9.71 12.43
C ALA A 240 -11.44 8.21 12.06
N ALA A 241 -10.64 7.35 12.67
CA ALA A 241 -10.73 5.90 12.46
C ALA A 241 -12.03 5.31 13.00
N GLU A 242 -12.53 5.79 14.16
CA GLU A 242 -13.81 5.38 14.73
C GLU A 242 -14.98 5.82 13.84
N LYS A 243 -14.97 7.07 13.36
CA LYS A 243 -15.94 7.57 12.38
C LYS A 243 -15.92 6.78 11.08
N ALA A 244 -14.74 6.39 10.59
CA ALA A 244 -14.59 5.55 9.40
C ALA A 244 -15.27 4.20 9.58
N ARG A 245 -15.00 3.52 10.70
CA ARG A 245 -15.60 2.23 11.04
C ARG A 245 -17.12 2.31 11.18
N GLU A 246 -17.64 3.42 11.65
CA GLU A 246 -19.08 3.64 11.86
C GLU A 246 -19.82 4.14 10.61
N GLY A 247 -19.12 4.41 9.50
CA GLY A 247 -19.72 5.02 8.30
C GLY A 247 -20.17 6.46 8.53
N LYS A 248 -19.51 7.18 9.46
CA LYS A 248 -19.82 8.56 9.88
C LYS A 248 -18.73 9.56 9.52
N LEU A 249 -17.84 9.21 8.58
CA LEU A 249 -16.92 10.19 8.01
C LEU A 249 -17.73 11.31 7.33
N GLY A 250 -17.17 12.52 7.31
CA GLY A 250 -17.81 13.67 6.67
C GLY A 250 -17.96 13.51 5.15
N SER A 251 -18.26 14.60 4.46
CA SER A 251 -18.38 14.60 3.00
C SER A 251 -17.08 14.15 2.33
N CYS A 252 -17.21 13.37 1.25
CA CYS A 252 -16.08 12.97 0.42
C CYS A 252 -15.34 14.20 -0.15
N PRO A 253 -14.01 14.28 -0.01
CA PRO A 253 -13.21 15.38 -0.54
C PRO A 253 -13.03 15.34 -2.06
#